data_AF-G9ZQ24-F1
#
_entry.id   AF-G9ZQ24-F1
#
_cell.length_a   1.000
_cell.length_b   1.000
_cell.length_c   1.000
_cell.angle_alpha   90.00
_cell.angle_beta   90.00
_cell.angle_gamma   90.00
#
_symmetry.space_group_name_H-M   'P 1'
#
loop_
_entity.id
_entity.type
_entity.pdbx_description
1 polymer ?
#
loop_
_entity_poly.entity_id
_entity_poly.type
_entity_poly.pdbx_seq_one_letter_code
_entity_poly.pdbx_strand_id
1 'polypeptide(L)'
;MAFSEEILLGIYHDLKVKSVLLFMLFSLIAGFLLSNQSPINADLSRIVRSPFIAGTISFIIGTLFLGVLALTMSGRLFPSGAFIRTQPMWIWLGGLLGAVYLTLELSN
;
A
#
# COMPACT_ATOMS: atom_id res chain seq x y z
N MET A 1 -22.89 -24.78 -32.39
CA MET A 1 -22.02 -25.02 -31.22
C MET A 1 -20.67 -24.35 -31.40
N ALA A 2 -19.96 -24.54 -32.52
CA ALA A 2 -18.68 -23.84 -32.79
C ALA A 2 -18.77 -22.29 -32.80
N PHE A 3 -19.82 -21.71 -33.40
CA PHE A 3 -19.98 -20.25 -33.46
C PHE A 3 -20.14 -19.58 -32.09
N SER A 4 -20.78 -20.24 -31.11
CA SER A 4 -20.90 -19.71 -29.75
C SER A 4 -19.56 -19.76 -28.99
N GLU A 5 -18.71 -20.75 -29.26
CA GLU A 5 -17.40 -20.87 -28.61
C GLU A 5 -16.42 -19.79 -29.08
N GLU A 6 -16.43 -19.42 -30.36
CA GLU A 6 -15.61 -18.33 -30.90
C GLU A 6 -15.96 -16.97 -30.27
N ILE A 7 -17.25 -16.68 -30.09
CA ILE A 7 -17.71 -15.46 -29.42
C ILE A 7 -17.24 -15.43 -27.96
N LEU A 8 -17.38 -16.56 -27.25
CA LEU A 8 -16.93 -16.65 -25.85
C LEU A 8 -15.42 -16.51 -25.71
N LEU A 9 -14.63 -17.10 -26.61
CA LEU A 9 -13.18 -16.96 -26.63
C LEU A 9 -12.76 -15.51 -26.92
N GLY A 10 -13.45 -14.83 -27.84
CA GLY A 10 -13.22 -13.41 -28.12
C GLY A 10 -13.48 -12.51 -26.91
N ILE A 11 -14.61 -12.73 -26.21
CA ILE A 11 -14.95 -11.99 -24.98
C ILE A 11 -13.93 -12.29 -23.86
N TYR A 12 -13.57 -13.56 -23.66
CA TYR A 12 -12.57 -13.94 -22.65
C TYR A 12 -11.22 -13.27 -22.92
N HIS A 13 -10.77 -13.25 -24.18
CA HIS A 13 -9.53 -12.60 -24.55
C HIS A 13 -9.56 -11.10 -24.28
N ASP A 14 -10.63 -10.40 -24.66
CA ASP A 14 -10.79 -8.95 -24.39
C ASP A 14 -10.81 -8.66 -22.88
N LEU A 15 -11.56 -9.44 -22.10
CA LEU A 15 -11.61 -9.29 -20.65
C LEU A 15 -10.23 -9.50 -20.01
N LYS A 16 -9.49 -10.53 -20.46
CA LYS A 16 -8.15 -10.84 -20.00
C LYS A 16 -7.15 -9.74 -20.33
N VAL A 17 -7.19 -9.20 -21.56
CA VAL A 17 -6.32 -8.08 -21.97
C VAL A 17 -6.60 -6.85 -21.11
N LYS A 18 -7.87 -6.50 -20.88
CA LYS A 18 -8.25 -5.38 -20.00
C LYS A 18 -7.73 -5.57 -18.57
N SER A 19 -7.89 -6.76 -18.00
CA SER A 19 -7.34 -7.05 -16.66
C SER A 19 -5.82 -6.94 -16.62
N VAL A 20 -5.11 -7.43 -17.63
CA VAL A 20 -3.64 -7.33 -17.72
C VAL A 20 -3.21 -5.87 -17.79
N LEU A 21 -3.85 -5.04 -18.62
CA LEU A 21 -3.56 -3.62 -18.72
C LEU A 21 -3.80 -2.87 -17.40
N LEU A 22 -4.87 -3.22 -16.67
CA LEU A 22 -5.13 -2.67 -15.33
C LEU A 22 -4.02 -3.03 -14.35
N PHE A 23 -3.56 -4.28 -14.31
CA PHE A 23 -2.46 -4.68 -13.43
C PHE A 23 -1.14 -4.00 -13.80
N MET A 24 -0.85 -3.82 -15.09
CA MET A 24 0.32 -3.07 -15.56
C MET A 24 0.27 -1.62 -15.09
N LEU A 25 -0.90 -0.97 -15.23
CA LEU A 25 -1.09 0.41 -14.77
C LEU A 25 -0.89 0.52 -13.25
N PHE A 26 -1.49 -0.38 -12.46
CA PHE A 26 -1.29 -0.39 -11.01
C PHE A 26 0.18 -0.59 -10.63
N SER A 27 0.88 -1.49 -11.32
CA SER A 27 2.30 -1.76 -11.08
C SER A 27 3.18 -0.56 -11.42
N LEU A 28 2.87 0.15 -12.51
CA LEU A 28 3.56 1.37 -12.90
C LEU A 28 3.38 2.48 -11.86
N ILE A 29 2.13 2.70 -11.42
CA ILE A 29 1.81 3.69 -10.38
C ILE A 29 2.51 3.32 -9.08
N ALA A 30 2.43 2.05 -8.66
CA ALA A 30 3.09 1.59 -7.44
C ALA A 30 4.61 1.79 -7.50
N GLY A 31 5.25 1.45 -8.63
CA GLY A 31 6.68 1.66 -8.84
C GLY A 31 7.07 3.14 -8.84
N PHE A 32 6.26 4.01 -9.46
CA PHE A 32 6.45 5.45 -9.42
C PHE A 32 6.37 6.01 -8.00
N LEU A 33 5.34 5.63 -7.24
CA LEU A 33 5.18 6.06 -5.85
C LEU A 33 6.35 5.59 -4.97
N LEU A 34 6.75 4.32 -5.10
CA LEU A 34 7.86 3.75 -4.35
C LEU A 34 9.19 4.44 -4.67
N SER A 35 9.45 4.77 -5.94
CA SER A 35 10.67 5.45 -6.36
C SER A 35 10.76 6.90 -5.84
N ASN A 36 9.62 7.58 -5.70
CA ASN A 36 9.58 8.95 -5.20
C ASN A 36 9.58 9.04 -3.67
N GLN A 37 9.23 7.96 -2.96
CA GLN A 37 9.15 7.96 -1.50
C GLN A 37 10.48 8.37 -0.85
N SER A 38 11.59 7.76 -1.26
CA SER A 38 12.93 8.02 -0.69
C SER A 38 13.41 9.48 -0.83
N PRO A 39 13.41 10.11 -2.03
CA PRO A 39 13.82 11.51 -2.13
C PRO A 39 12.88 12.48 -1.40
N ILE A 40 11.57 12.25 -1.42
CA ILE A 40 10.60 13.08 -0.68
C ILE A 40 10.85 13.01 0.83
N ASN A 41 11.08 11.80 1.34
CA ASN A 41 11.41 11.56 2.74
C ASN A 41 12.72 12.24 3.14
N ALA A 42 13.77 12.09 2.33
CA ALA A 42 15.07 12.73 2.57
C ALA A 42 14.93 14.27 2.63
N ASP A 43 14.17 14.87 1.72
CA ASP A 43 13.91 16.30 1.72
C ASP A 43 13.11 16.74 2.96
N LEU A 44 12.08 15.99 3.36
CA LEU A 44 11.35 16.25 4.60
C LEU A 44 12.28 16.20 5.83
N SER A 45 13.14 15.18 5.91
CA SER A 45 14.15 15.00 6.97
C SER A 45 15.09 16.21 7.06
N ARG A 46 15.56 16.72 5.92
CA ARG A 46 16.42 17.92 5.84
C ARG A 46 15.68 19.19 6.28
N ILE A 47 14.42 19.36 5.86
CA ILE A 47 13.60 20.53 6.19
C ILE A 47 13.35 20.59 7.70
N VAL A 48 12.93 19.48 8.32
CA VAL A 48 12.64 19.41 9.76
C VAL A 48 13.88 19.17 10.63
N ARG A 49 15.04 18.95 9.99
CA ARG A 49 16.35 18.69 10.62
C ARG A 49 16.35 17.51 11.60
N SER A 50 15.51 16.50 11.34
CA SER A 50 15.42 15.31 12.17
C SER A 50 14.76 14.14 11.43
N PRO A 51 15.45 13.00 11.25
CA PRO A 51 14.86 11.82 10.61
C PRO A 51 13.72 11.24 11.45
N PHE A 52 13.75 11.38 12.78
CA PHE A 52 12.69 10.90 13.66
C PHE A 52 11.40 11.72 13.52
N ILE A 53 11.52 13.06 13.40
CA ILE A 53 10.36 13.92 13.18
C ILE A 53 9.77 13.68 11.80
N ALA A 54 10.61 13.62 10.76
CA ALA A 54 10.16 13.32 9.40
C ALA A 54 9.48 11.94 9.33
N GLY A 55 10.05 10.92 9.96
CA GLY A 55 9.46 9.58 10.04
C GLY A 55 8.11 9.59 10.73
N THR A 56 7.97 10.35 11.82
CA THR A 56 6.68 10.51 12.52
C THR A 56 5.64 11.16 11.61
N ILE A 57 5.99 12.23 10.90
CA ILE A 57 5.08 12.92 9.96
C ILE A 57 4.66 11.96 8.84
N SER A 58 5.61 11.27 8.20
CA SER A 58 5.33 10.31 7.14
C SER A 58 4.46 9.15 7.62
N PHE A 59 4.69 8.63 8.84
CA PHE A 59 3.84 7.59 9.44
C PHE A 59 2.43 8.08 9.73
N ILE A 60 2.25 9.30 10.22
CA ILE A 60 0.92 9.88 10.46
C ILE A 60 0.16 9.99 9.15
N ILE A 61 0.77 10.54 8.11
CA ILE A 61 0.14 10.70 6.79
C ILE A 61 -0.23 9.32 6.21
N GLY A 62 0.69 8.35 6.25
CA GLY A 62 0.43 6.98 5.80
C GLY A 62 -0.68 6.29 6.59
N THR A 63 -0.72 6.47 7.91
CA THR A 63 -1.75 5.90 8.78
C THR A 63 -3.13 6.51 8.49
N LEU A 64 -3.22 7.82 8.27
CA LEU A 64 -4.46 8.49 7.89
C LEU A 64 -4.98 7.97 6.54
N PHE A 65 -4.09 7.84 5.56
CA PHE A 65 -4.42 7.27 4.25
C PHE A 65 -4.96 5.83 4.38
N LEU A 66 -4.25 4.96 5.12
CA LEU A 66 -4.70 3.59 5.38
C LEU A 66 -6.01 3.55 6.16
N GLY A 67 -6.24 4.48 7.08
CA GLY A 67 -7.48 4.59 7.83
C GLY A 67 -8.69 4.91 6.93
N VAL A 68 -8.52 5.84 6.00
CA VAL A 68 -9.55 6.15 4.98
C VAL A 68 -9.83 4.91 4.13
N LEU A 69 -8.79 4.22 3.64
CA LEU A 69 -8.97 2.99 2.85
C LEU A 69 -9.65 1.88 3.66
N ALA A 70 -9.28 1.69 4.93
CA ALA A 70 -9.89 0.69 5.79
C ALA A 70 -11.39 0.96 5.96
N LEU A 71 -11.78 2.22 6.17
CA LEU A 71 -13.19 2.62 6.28
C LEU A 71 -13.94 2.43 4.96
N THR A 72 -13.38 2.85 3.83
CA THR A 72 -14.09 2.77 2.53
C THR A 72 -14.18 1.35 1.99
N MET A 73 -13.15 0.52 2.22
CA MET A 73 -13.10 -0.84 1.66
C MET A 73 -13.67 -1.91 2.60
N SER A 74 -13.55 -1.73 3.92
CA SER A 74 -13.98 -2.75 4.90
C SER A 74 -15.07 -2.28 5.85
N GLY A 75 -15.44 -1.00 5.82
CA GLY A 75 -16.46 -0.41 6.71
C GLY A 75 -16.02 -0.27 8.17
N ARG A 76 -14.76 -0.60 8.49
CA ARG A 76 -14.23 -0.58 9.86
C ARG A 76 -12.78 -0.11 9.89
N LEU A 77 -12.44 0.65 10.92
CA LEU A 77 -11.07 1.13 11.14
C LEU A 77 -10.23 0.16 11.98
N PHE A 78 -10.88 -0.58 12.88
CA PHE A 78 -10.22 -1.46 13.82
C PHE A 78 -10.73 -2.90 13.72
N PRO A 79 -9.88 -3.91 13.99
CA PRO A 79 -10.34 -5.28 14.18
C PRO A 79 -11.17 -5.41 15.46
N SER A 80 -11.92 -6.51 15.60
CA SER A 80 -12.66 -6.78 16.83
C SER A 80 -11.72 -7.07 18.00
N GLY A 81 -12.14 -6.76 19.23
CA GLY A 81 -11.36 -7.10 20.42
C GLY A 81 -11.08 -8.60 20.56
N ALA A 82 -12.00 -9.46 20.10
CA ALA A 82 -11.82 -10.90 20.05
C ALA A 82 -10.70 -11.32 19.08
N PHE A 83 -10.58 -10.64 17.92
CA PHE A 83 -9.48 -10.87 17.00
C PHE A 83 -8.14 -10.51 17.66
N ILE A 84 -8.05 -9.33 18.28
CA ILE A 84 -6.81 -8.86 18.92
C ILE A 84 -6.28 -9.87 19.95
N ARG A 85 -7.17 -10.48 20.74
CA ARG A 85 -6.82 -11.43 21.80
C ARG A 85 -6.44 -12.83 21.31
N THR A 86 -6.90 -13.21 20.12
CA THR A 86 -6.70 -14.57 19.58
C THR A 86 -5.54 -14.66 18.60
N GLN A 87 -5.03 -13.53 18.11
CA GLN A 87 -3.92 -13.50 17.16
C GLN A 87 -2.55 -13.54 17.84
N PRO A 88 -1.54 -14.16 17.21
CA PRO A 88 -0.21 -14.26 17.79
C PRO A 88 0.52 -12.90 17.81
N MET A 89 1.27 -12.62 18.88
CA MET A 89 1.86 -11.30 19.12
C MET A 89 2.77 -10.77 17.99
N TRP A 90 3.39 -11.65 17.22
CA TRP A 90 4.31 -11.24 16.15
C TRP A 90 3.62 -10.47 15.01
N ILE A 91 2.30 -10.60 14.81
CA ILE A 91 1.59 -9.88 13.73
C ILE A 91 1.62 -8.37 13.92
N TRP A 92 1.75 -7.91 15.17
CA TRP A 92 1.77 -6.49 15.52
C TRP A 92 3.14 -5.86 15.30
N LEU A 93 4.19 -6.66 15.10
CA LEU A 93 5.55 -6.17 14.87
C LEU A 93 5.71 -5.53 13.48
N GLY A 94 4.83 -5.81 12.52
CA GLY A 94 4.92 -5.25 11.17
C GLY A 94 4.96 -3.72 11.15
N GLY A 95 4.15 -3.06 11.97
CA GLY A 95 4.15 -1.60 12.09
C GLY A 95 5.46 -1.05 12.66
N LEU A 96 6.03 -1.73 13.67
CA LEU A 96 7.31 -1.37 14.26
C LEU A 96 8.47 -1.55 13.27
N LEU A 97 8.50 -2.68 12.56
CA LEU A 97 9.50 -2.95 11.53
C LEU A 97 9.45 -1.93 10.40
N GLY A 98 8.24 -1.53 9.98
CA GLY A 98 8.06 -0.43 9.03
C GLY A 98 8.62 0.90 9.53
N ALA A 99 8.42 1.23 10.81
CA ALA A 99 8.93 2.48 11.41
C ALA A 99 10.46 2.51 11.44
N VAL A 100 11.09 1.38 11.75
CA VAL A 100 12.55 1.24 11.70
C VAL A 100 13.05 1.39 10.27
N TYR A 101 12.46 0.67 9.31
CA TYR A 101 12.85 0.74 7.90
C TYR A 101 12.78 2.17 7.35
N LEU A 102 11.66 2.88 7.60
CA LEU A 102 11.48 4.24 7.13
C LEU A 102 12.50 5.20 7.76
N THR A 103 12.80 5.04 9.04
CA THR A 103 13.80 5.87 9.72
C THR A 103 15.19 5.71 9.12
N LEU A 104 15.54 4.48 8.71
CA LEU A 104 16.80 4.20 8.01
C LEU A 104 16.83 4.88 6.63
N GLU A 105 15.73 4.83 5.89
CA GLU A 105 15.58 5.51 4.60
C GLU A 105 15.78 7.04 4.73
N LEU A 106 15.20 7.63 5.78
CA LEU A 106 15.27 9.07 6.09
C LEU A 106 16.64 9.57 6.55
N SER A 107 17.55 8.67 6.89
CA SER A 107 18.88 8.98 7.42
C SER A 107 19.99 9.07 6.36
N ASN A 108 19.67 8.74 5.10
CA ASN A 108 20.55 8.85 3.94
C ASN A 108 20.39 10.21 3.23
#